data_AF-A0A0N7JDF9-F1
#
_entry.id   AF-A0A0N7JDF9-F1
#
_cell.length_a   1.000
_cell.length_b   1.000
_cell.length_c   1.000
_cell.angle_alpha   90.00
_cell.angle_beta   90.00
_cell.angle_gamma   90.00
#
_symmetry.space_group_name_H-M   'P 1'
#
loop_
_entity.id
_entity.type
_entity.pdbx_description
1 polymer ?
#
loop_
_entity_poly.entity_id
_entity_poly.type
_entity_poly.pdbx_seq_one_letter_code
_entity_poly.pdbx_strand_id
1 'polypeptide(L)'
;MCKKRLKAYISIENTRLPLEAYYHPEGCMKAKQPHLDLPCIEPLCSLTVKRGFTLMCRNLGNCIELTEPITGITVTICLEAGEPLCRKSVYIMRTRSKKIYISPIIVRTEH
;
A
#
# COMPACT_ATOMS: atom_id res chain seq x y z
N MET A 1 -8.71 14.15 13.10
CA MET A 1 -7.57 13.53 12.38
C MET A 1 -7.98 13.30 10.94
N CYS A 2 -7.20 13.72 9.94
CA CYS A 2 -7.58 13.55 8.52
C CYS A 2 -7.28 12.16 7.94
N LYS A 3 -6.35 11.40 8.56
CA LYS A 3 -6.04 10.03 8.18
C LYS A 3 -7.02 9.05 8.83
N LYS A 4 -7.31 7.94 8.14
CA LYS A 4 -8.13 6.83 8.65
C LYS A 4 -7.23 5.64 8.97
N ARG A 5 -7.42 5.03 10.14
CA ARG A 5 -6.78 3.76 10.48
C ARG A 5 -7.61 2.63 9.88
N LEU A 6 -6.94 1.69 9.23
CA LEU A 6 -7.53 0.54 8.56
C LEU A 6 -6.89 -0.74 9.09
N LYS A 7 -7.71 -1.78 9.26
CA LYS A 7 -7.20 -3.13 9.44
C LYS A 7 -6.98 -3.76 8.08
N ALA A 8 -5.82 -4.36 7.90
CA ALA A 8 -5.40 -4.92 6.63
C ALA A 8 -4.60 -6.20 6.86
N TYR A 9 -4.39 -6.94 5.78
CA TYR A 9 -3.46 -8.05 5.78
C TYR A 9 -2.63 -8.01 4.50
N ILE A 10 -1.37 -8.39 4.63
CA ILE A 10 -0.46 -8.59 3.52
C ILE A 10 -0.30 -10.08 3.28
N SER A 11 -0.41 -10.50 2.02
CA SER A 11 -0.15 -11.87 1.60
C SER A 11 1.08 -11.89 0.72
N ILE A 12 2.08 -12.68 1.13
CA ILE A 12 3.34 -12.90 0.42
C ILE A 12 3.50 -14.40 0.33
N GLU A 13 3.53 -14.92 -0.90
CA GLU A 13 3.50 -16.36 -1.16
C GLU A 13 2.33 -17.03 -0.41
N ASN A 14 2.62 -17.90 0.57
CA ASN A 14 1.62 -18.62 1.36
C ASN A 14 1.41 -18.02 2.77
N THR A 15 2.02 -16.88 3.06
CA THR A 15 1.95 -16.25 4.39
C THR A 15 1.01 -15.06 4.36
N ARG A 16 0.04 -15.05 5.29
CA ARG A 16 -0.87 -13.92 5.52
C ARG A 16 -0.56 -13.28 6.87
N LEU A 17 -0.14 -12.01 6.85
CA LEU A 17 0.22 -11.27 8.05
C LEU A 17 -0.77 -10.12 8.27
N PRO A 18 -1.45 -10.05 9.43
CA PRO A 18 -2.27 -8.90 9.77
C PRO A 18 -1.40 -7.67 10.05
N LEU A 19 -1.89 -6.49 9.67
CA LEU A 19 -1.21 -5.23 9.91
C LEU A 19 -2.21 -4.07 10.09
N GLU A 20 -1.76 -3.00 10.73
CA GLU A 20 -2.45 -1.72 10.69
C GLU A 20 -1.95 -0.88 9.51
N ALA A 21 -2.88 -0.43 8.67
CA ALA A 21 -2.64 0.52 7.60
C ALA A 21 -3.23 1.88 7.96
N TYR A 22 -2.64 2.95 7.41
CA TYR A 22 -3.17 4.30 7.56
C TYR A 22 -3.46 4.87 6.17
N TYR A 23 -4.72 5.17 5.90
CA TYR A 23 -5.14 5.84 4.67
C TYR A 23 -5.13 7.35 4.85
N HIS A 24 -4.48 8.03 3.93
CA HIS A 24 -4.38 9.47 3.88
C HIS A 24 -5.03 9.92 2.57
N PRO A 25 -6.23 10.53 2.60
CA PRO A 25 -6.82 11.11 1.39
C PRO A 25 -5.96 12.28 0.89
N GLU A 26 -6.19 12.68 -0.36
CA GLU A 26 -5.58 13.90 -0.91
C GLU A 26 -5.86 15.12 0.00
N GLY A 27 -4.86 15.99 0.13
CA GLY A 27 -4.90 17.15 1.04
C GLY A 27 -4.61 16.83 2.50
N CYS A 28 -4.75 15.57 2.96
CA CYS A 28 -4.41 15.19 4.32
C CYS A 28 -2.91 15.37 4.57
N MET A 29 -2.54 16.21 5.55
CA MET A 29 -1.14 16.54 5.84
C MET A 29 -0.36 17.06 4.61
N LYS A 30 -1.03 17.82 3.72
CA LYS A 30 -0.45 18.33 2.45
C LYS A 30 -0.07 17.23 1.44
N ALA A 31 -0.65 16.03 1.56
CA ALA A 31 -0.47 14.97 0.57
C ALA A 31 -1.04 15.40 -0.78
N LYS A 32 -0.20 15.35 -1.83
CA LYS A 32 -0.61 15.64 -3.22
C LYS A 32 -1.43 14.51 -3.85
N GLN A 33 -1.35 13.32 -3.29
CA GLN A 33 -2.06 12.13 -3.76
C GLN A 33 -2.53 11.30 -2.56
N PRO A 34 -3.65 10.59 -2.71
CA PRO A 34 -4.10 9.68 -1.67
C PRO A 34 -3.14 8.48 -1.58
N HIS A 35 -2.82 8.05 -0.37
CA HIS A 35 -1.81 7.03 -0.13
C HIS A 35 -2.14 6.15 1.08
N LEU A 36 -1.48 5.00 1.12
CA LEU A 36 -1.44 4.11 2.28
C LEU A 36 -0.05 4.14 2.93
N ASP A 37 -0.05 4.23 4.25
CA ASP A 37 1.12 4.04 5.10
C ASP A 37 1.01 2.68 5.81
N LEU A 38 1.99 1.82 5.61
CA LEU A 38 2.08 0.47 6.19
C LEU A 38 3.35 0.33 7.05
N PRO A 39 3.40 -0.60 8.01
CA PRO A 39 4.68 -1.00 8.63
C PRO A 39 5.67 -1.51 7.57
N CYS A 40 6.97 -1.42 7.86
CA CYS A 40 8.01 -2.01 7.01
C CYS A 40 7.95 -3.52 7.10
N ILE A 41 7.51 -4.18 6.02
CA ILE A 41 7.38 -5.63 5.90
C ILE A 41 8.09 -6.07 4.62
N GLU A 42 8.88 -7.14 4.68
CA GLU A 42 9.52 -7.71 3.49
C GLU A 42 8.48 -8.38 2.57
N PRO A 43 8.66 -8.36 1.24
CA PRO A 43 9.79 -7.80 0.50
C PRO A 43 9.68 -6.29 0.22
N LEU A 44 8.52 -5.67 0.51
CA LEU A 44 8.28 -4.26 0.20
C LEU A 44 9.31 -3.34 0.88
N CYS A 45 9.74 -3.66 2.11
CA CYS A 45 10.72 -2.89 2.84
C CYS A 45 12.06 -2.82 2.08
N SER A 46 12.60 -3.95 1.61
CA SER A 46 13.83 -3.98 0.79
C SER A 46 13.69 -3.21 -0.52
N LEU A 47 12.53 -3.25 -1.18
CA LEU A 47 12.31 -2.51 -2.43
C LEU A 47 12.37 -0.99 -2.25
N THR A 48 12.20 -0.48 -1.02
CA THR A 48 12.18 0.97 -0.75
C THR A 48 13.54 1.61 -0.41
N VAL A 49 14.64 0.85 -0.38
CA VAL A 49 15.92 1.25 0.25
C VAL A 49 16.65 2.41 -0.44
N LYS A 50 16.46 2.67 -1.76
CA LYS A 50 17.36 3.60 -2.50
C LYS A 50 16.78 4.90 -3.03
N ARG A 51 15.47 5.02 -3.27
CA ARG A 51 14.78 6.28 -3.70
C ARG A 51 13.28 6.05 -3.92
N GLY A 52 12.71 5.10 -3.18
CA GLY A 52 11.45 4.48 -3.55
C GLY A 52 11.51 3.72 -4.88
N PHE A 53 10.41 3.09 -5.25
CA PHE A 53 10.35 2.14 -6.35
C PHE A 53 8.94 2.11 -6.95
N THR A 54 8.81 1.84 -8.25
CA THR A 54 7.49 1.74 -8.89
C THR A 54 7.11 0.28 -9.06
N LEU A 55 5.97 -0.11 -8.52
CA LEU A 55 5.37 -1.43 -8.68
C LEU A 55 4.22 -1.36 -9.66
N MET A 56 4.05 -2.41 -10.47
CA MET A 56 2.79 -2.64 -11.15
C MET A 56 1.71 -2.91 -10.12
N CYS A 57 0.49 -2.46 -10.39
CA CYS A 57 -0.62 -2.64 -9.48
C CYS A 57 -1.86 -3.16 -10.20
N ARG A 58 -2.54 -4.11 -9.57
CA ARG A 58 -3.78 -4.71 -10.05
C ARG A 58 -4.82 -4.72 -8.94
N ASN A 59 -6.05 -4.30 -9.26
CA ASN A 59 -7.17 -4.35 -8.31
C ASN A 59 -7.78 -5.76 -8.28
N LEU A 60 -8.05 -6.27 -7.07
CA LEU A 60 -8.58 -7.60 -6.78
C LEU A 60 -9.65 -7.50 -5.67
N GLY A 61 -10.78 -6.83 -5.94
CA GLY A 61 -11.83 -6.62 -4.95
C GLY A 61 -11.30 -5.83 -3.74
N ASN A 62 -11.46 -6.37 -2.53
CA ASN A 62 -10.92 -5.74 -1.30
C ASN A 62 -9.38 -5.78 -1.19
N CYS A 63 -8.68 -6.16 -2.27
CA CYS A 63 -7.24 -6.27 -2.34
C CYS A 63 -6.65 -5.52 -3.53
N ILE A 64 -5.37 -5.17 -3.41
CA ILE A 64 -4.49 -4.83 -4.54
C ILE A 64 -3.33 -5.81 -4.57
N GLU A 65 -2.93 -6.23 -5.75
CA GLU A 65 -1.70 -6.97 -5.99
C GLU A 65 -0.64 -6.01 -6.54
N LEU A 66 0.53 -6.01 -5.91
CA LEU A 66 1.69 -5.23 -6.29
C LEU A 66 2.78 -6.15 -6.84
N THR A 67 3.27 -5.86 -8.03
CA THR A 67 4.30 -6.67 -8.70
C THR A 67 5.52 -5.83 -8.99
N GLU A 68 6.68 -6.31 -8.56
CA GLU A 68 7.98 -5.77 -8.94
C GLU A 68 8.30 -6.22 -10.38
N PRO A 69 8.44 -5.30 -11.35
CA PRO A 69 8.48 -5.63 -12.76
C PRO A 69 9.75 -6.37 -13.22
N ILE A 70 10.86 -6.34 -12.48
CA ILE A 70 12.14 -6.95 -12.88
C ILE A 70 12.22 -8.42 -12.45
N THR A 71 11.94 -8.69 -11.18
CA THR A 71 12.04 -10.03 -10.55
C THR A 71 10.71 -10.76 -10.51
N GLY A 72 9.59 -10.06 -10.70
CA GLY A 72 8.25 -10.64 -10.64
C GLY A 72 7.75 -10.88 -9.22
N ILE A 73 8.42 -10.38 -8.19
CA ILE A 73 7.97 -10.50 -6.80
C ILE A 73 6.59 -9.87 -6.65
N THR A 74 5.64 -10.64 -6.12
CA THR A 74 4.25 -10.22 -5.90
C THR A 74 3.93 -10.10 -4.41
N VAL A 75 3.15 -9.08 -4.09
CA VAL A 75 2.63 -8.83 -2.75
C VAL A 75 1.18 -8.40 -2.85
N THR A 76 0.29 -9.09 -2.15
CA THR A 76 -1.12 -8.70 -2.10
C THR A 76 -1.41 -7.96 -0.81
N ILE A 77 -2.04 -6.79 -0.88
CA ILE A 77 -2.49 -6.01 0.28
C ILE A 77 -4.01 -5.96 0.24
N CYS A 78 -4.65 -6.42 1.30
CA CYS A 78 -6.10 -6.42 1.41
C CYS A 78 -6.57 -5.64 2.63
N LEU A 79 -7.73 -5.01 2.51
CA LEU A 79 -8.40 -4.34 3.61
C LEU A 79 -9.49 -5.25 4.19
N GLU A 80 -9.65 -5.26 5.51
CA GLU A 80 -10.79 -5.95 6.15
C GLU A 80 -12.11 -5.22 5.90
N ALA A 81 -12.06 -3.90 5.66
CA ALA A 81 -13.22 -3.09 5.34
C ALA A 81 -12.85 -2.04 4.29
N GLY A 82 -13.69 -1.95 3.24
CA GLY A 82 -13.47 -1.11 2.07
C GLY A 82 -12.59 -1.73 1.00
N GLU A 83 -12.48 -1.02 -0.11
CA GLU A 83 -11.83 -1.46 -1.34
C GLU A 83 -10.60 -0.57 -1.62
N PRO A 84 -9.36 -1.10 -1.52
CA PRO A 84 -8.18 -0.39 -1.99
C PRO A 84 -8.15 -0.44 -3.52
N LEU A 85 -7.96 0.72 -4.14
CA LEU A 85 -7.90 0.86 -5.58
C LEU A 85 -6.63 1.59 -5.98
N CYS A 86 -5.98 1.03 -6.99
CA CYS A 86 -4.87 1.65 -7.69
C CYS A 86 -5.19 1.75 -9.19
N ARG A 87 -4.33 2.46 -9.91
CA ARG A 87 -4.35 2.48 -11.38
C ARG A 87 -3.50 1.32 -11.91
N LYS A 88 -2.55 1.61 -12.81
CA LYS A 88 -1.63 0.62 -13.40
C LYS A 88 -0.39 0.37 -12.55
N SER A 89 0.01 1.37 -11.77
CA SER A 89 1.24 1.34 -10.99
C SER A 89 1.11 2.20 -9.75
N VAL A 90 1.93 1.89 -8.76
CA VAL A 90 2.09 2.68 -7.54
C VAL A 90 3.57 2.90 -7.29
N TYR A 91 3.90 4.06 -6.74
CA TYR A 91 5.19 4.35 -6.18
C TYR A 91 5.19 3.99 -4.69
N ILE A 92 6.20 3.25 -4.27
CA ILE A 92 6.46 2.91 -2.88
C ILE A 92 7.72 3.59 -2.39
N MET A 93 7.76 4.03 -1.14
CA MET A 93 8.99 4.54 -0.52
C MET A 93 9.00 4.35 0.98
N ARG A 94 10.20 4.36 1.59
CA ARG A 94 10.35 4.35 3.04
C ARG A 94 10.21 5.78 3.56
N THR A 95 9.27 5.99 4.47
CA THR A 95 9.10 7.28 5.14
C THR A 95 10.16 7.47 6.23
N ARG A 96 10.33 8.73 6.70
CA ARG A 96 11.22 9.05 7.84
C ARG A 96 10.85 8.29 9.12
N SER A 97 9.57 7.96 9.28
CA SER A 97 9.06 7.15 10.40
C SER A 97 9.20 5.65 10.17
N LYS A 98 10.02 5.22 9.21
CA LYS A 98 10.28 3.81 8.84
C LYS A 98 9.03 3.04 8.42
N LYS A 99 7.99 3.73 7.93
CA LYS A 99 6.81 3.13 7.29
C LYS A 99 7.03 2.99 5.79
N ILE A 100 6.22 2.17 5.14
CA ILE A 100 6.12 2.08 3.69
C ILE A 100 4.95 2.97 3.26
N TYR A 101 5.26 3.99 2.47
CA TYR A 101 4.30 4.82 1.76
C TYR A 101 3.98 4.20 0.42
N ILE A 102 2.70 4.10 0.04
CA ILE A 102 2.24 3.54 -1.24
C ILE A 102 1.24 4.51 -1.87
N SER A 103 1.54 5.00 -3.08
CA SER A 103 0.73 6.01 -3.76
C SER A 103 0.78 5.87 -5.28
N PRO A 104 -0.29 6.22 -6.01
CA PRO A 104 -1.60 6.61 -5.50
C PRO A 104 -2.44 5.38 -5.14
N ILE A 105 -3.06 5.41 -3.96
CA ILE A 105 -4.08 4.44 -3.54
C ILE A 105 -5.33 5.20 -3.11
N ILE A 106 -6.49 4.82 -3.62
CA ILE A 106 -7.79 5.32 -3.19
C ILE A 106 -8.44 4.21 -2.37
N VAL A 107 -9.06 4.54 -1.23
CA VAL A 107 -9.87 3.58 -0.47
C VAL A 107 -11.32 3.97 -0.58
N ARG A 108 -12.14 3.11 -1.19
CA ARG A 108 -13.60 3.24 -1.18
C ARG A 108 -14.14 2.52 0.05
N THR A 109 -14.82 3.24 0.93
CA THR A 109 -15.58 2.61 2.02
C THR A 109 -16.95 2.24 1.50
N GLU A 110 -17.41 1.02 1.74
CA GLU A 110 -18.82 0.67 1.53
C GLU A 110 -19.69 1.61 2.41
N HIS A 111 -20.78 2.10 1.83
CA HIS A 111 -21.72 3.03 2.47
C HIS A 111 -22.62 2.32 3.48
#